data_AF-A0ABD0NP65-F1
#
_entry.id   AF-A0ABD0NP65-F1
#
_cell.length_a   1.000
_cell.length_b   1.000
_cell.length_c   1.000
_cell.angle_alpha   90.00
_cell.angle_beta   90.00
_cell.angle_gamma   90.00
#
_symmetry.space_group_name_H-M   'P 1'
#
loop_
_entity.id
_entity.type
_entity.pdbx_description
1 polymer ?
#
loop_
_entity_poly.entity_id
_entity_poly.type
_entity_poly.pdbx_seq_one_letter_code
_entity_poly.pdbx_strand_id
1 'polypeptide(L)' 'RYCRQNYTDLATIDNMEEMNRMINTVNGSYNGSAWIGLYDDVNSWRWSLEDDDFYQEGERDFRNFYHEPNNYDGNDL' A
#
# COMPACT_ATOMS: atom_id res chain seq x y z
N ARG A 1 11.31 8.70 -2.06
CA ARG A 1 11.47 10.11 -1.59
C ARG A 1 10.61 11.11 -2.37
N TYR A 2 10.41 10.95 -3.68
CA TYR A 2 9.67 11.91 -4.51
C TYR A 2 8.26 12.27 -3.97
N CYS A 3 7.44 11.29 -3.57
CA CYS A 3 6.09 11.56 -3.07
C CYS A 3 6.09 12.47 -1.85
N ARG A 4 6.87 12.17 -0.80
CA ARG A 4 6.99 13.02 0.41
C ARG A 4 7.62 14.40 0.16
N GLN A 5 8.25 14.63 -1.00
CA GLN A 5 8.82 15.94 -1.36
C GLN A 5 7.83 16.83 -2.11
N ASN A 6 6.87 16.23 -2.82
CA ASN A 6 5.95 16.96 -3.71
C ASN A 6 4.47 16.79 -3.32
N TYR A 7 4.18 15.84 -2.45
CA TYR A 7 2.86 15.40 -1.99
C TYR A 7 2.98 14.91 -0.54
N THR A 8 1.94 14.25 -0.02
CA THR A 8 1.94 13.69 1.35
C THR A 8 2.82 12.44 1.44
N ASP A 9 2.45 11.35 0.77
CA ASP A 9 3.23 10.10 0.74
C ASP A 9 2.87 9.24 -0.48
N LEU A 10 3.42 8.02 -0.58
CA LEU A 10 2.88 6.96 -1.42
C LEU A 10 1.44 6.61 -0.99
N ALA A 11 0.64 6.16 -1.95
CA ALA A 11 -0.77 5.86 -1.72
C ALA A 11 -0.95 4.75 -0.68
N THR A 12 -1.84 5.00 0.28
CA THR A 12 -2.41 3.99 1.16
C THR A 12 -3.65 3.41 0.50
N ILE A 13 -3.95 2.13 0.77
CA ILE A 13 -5.20 1.49 0.38
C ILE A 13 -5.76 0.88 1.65
N ASP A 14 -6.77 1.49 2.22
CA ASP A 14 -7.26 1.09 3.55
C ASP A 14 -8.54 0.25 3.52
N ASN A 15 -9.16 0.11 2.35
CA ASN A 15 -10.31 -0.76 2.14
C ASN A 15 -10.49 -1.16 0.66
N MET A 16 -11.49 -2.01 0.40
CA MET A 16 -11.79 -2.48 -0.96
C MET A 16 -12.37 -1.39 -1.89
N GLU A 17 -13.02 -0.36 -1.34
CA GLU A 17 -13.53 0.76 -2.14
C GLU A 17 -12.37 1.57 -2.71
N GLU A 18 -11.37 1.89 -1.89
CA GLU A 18 -10.15 2.55 -2.32
C GLU A 18 -9.36 1.74 -3.35
N MET A 19 -9.27 0.41 -3.15
CA MET A 19 -8.63 -0.49 -4.13
C MET A 19 -9.30 -0.37 -5.50
N ASN A 20 -10.63 -0.45 -5.53
CA ASN A 20 -11.40 -0.33 -6.77
C ASN A 20 -11.25 1.06 -7.39
N ARG A 21 -11.26 2.12 -6.58
CA ARG A 21 -11.05 3.50 -7.05
C ARG A 21 -9.67 3.67 -7.68
N MET A 22 -8.63 3.09 -7.10
CA MET A 22 -7.27 3.12 -7.65
C MET A 22 -7.19 2.40 -9.00
N ILE A 23 -7.73 1.17 -9.09
CA ILE A 23 -7.78 0.39 -10.34
C ILE A 23 -8.54 1.15 -11.43
N ASN A 24 -9.68 1.76 -11.09
CA ASN A 24 -10.49 2.52 -12.04
C ASN A 24 -9.80 3.80 -12.51
N THR A 25 -8.98 4.44 -11.65
CA THR A 25 -8.24 5.66 -12.00
C THR A 25 -7.21 5.41 -13.08
N VAL A 26 -6.53 4.26 -13.05
CA VAL A 26 -5.57 3.89 -14.11
C VAL A 26 -6.26 3.41 -15.39
N ASN A 27 -7.55 3.06 -15.33
CA ASN A 27 -8.45 2.74 -16.44
C ASN A 27 -7.83 1.81 -17.51
N GLY A 28 -7.04 0.82 -17.09
CA GLY A 28 -6.36 -0.13 -17.98
C GLY A 28 -5.26 0.46 -18.88
N SER A 29 -4.94 1.76 -18.73
CA SER A 29 -3.85 2.42 -19.47
C SER A 29 -2.46 2.01 -18.98
N TYR A 30 -2.39 1.46 -17.77
CA TYR A 30 -1.16 1.02 -17.12
C TYR A 30 -1.27 -0.46 -16.74
N ASN A 31 -0.33 -1.26 -17.24
CA ASN A 31 -0.26 -2.71 -17.02
C ASN A 31 1.01 -3.12 -16.22
N GLY A 32 1.74 -2.16 -15.67
CA GLY A 32 2.96 -2.43 -14.89
C GLY A 32 2.71 -2.55 -13.39
N SER A 33 3.79 -2.71 -12.62
CA SER A 33 3.78 -2.67 -11.16
C SER A 33 4.11 -1.27 -10.65
N ALA A 34 3.29 -0.76 -9.73
CA ALA A 34 3.52 0.52 -9.07
C ALA A 34 3.80 0.31 -7.58
N TRP A 35 4.74 1.09 -7.04
CA TRP A 35 4.96 1.15 -5.60
C TRP A 35 3.80 1.85 -4.91
N ILE A 36 3.32 1.26 -3.82
CA ILE A 36 2.35 1.84 -2.88
C ILE A 36 3.03 2.05 -1.52
N GLY A 37 2.31 2.64 -0.57
CA GLY A 37 2.85 2.94 0.76
C GLY A 37 3.03 1.74 1.68
N LEU A 38 2.72 0.51 1.23
CA LEU A 38 2.85 -0.68 2.05
C LEU A 38 4.30 -1.17 2.02
N TYR A 39 4.91 -1.34 3.20
CA TYR A 39 6.28 -1.84 3.31
C TYR A 39 6.42 -2.83 4.46
N ASP A 40 7.42 -3.69 4.38
CA ASP A 40 7.77 -4.64 5.42
C ASP A 40 8.55 -3.93 6.54
N ASP A 41 7.99 -3.95 7.75
CA ASP A 41 8.63 -3.42 8.97
C ASP A 41 9.00 -4.60 9.87
N VAL A 42 9.94 -4.40 10.81
CA VAL A 42 10.62 -5.45 11.59
C VAL A 42 9.67 -6.47 12.24
N ASN A 43 8.42 -6.10 12.53
CA ASN A 43 7.45 -6.97 13.18
C ASN A 43 6.18 -7.25 12.36
N SER A 44 5.90 -6.49 11.30
CA SER A 44 4.70 -6.63 10.46
C SER A 44 4.71 -5.61 9.32
N TRP A 45 3.96 -5.86 8.26
CA TRP A 45 3.71 -4.89 7.21
C TRP A 45 3.05 -3.63 7.76
N ARG A 46 3.52 -2.45 7.34
CA ARG A 46 3.01 -1.16 7.77
C ARG A 46 2.77 -0.23 6.59
N TRP A 47 1.77 0.64 6.71
CA TRP A 47 1.57 1.76 5.79
C TRP A 47 2.54 2.90 6.10
N SER A 48 3.11 3.48 5.06
CA SER A 48 4.11 4.54 5.14
C SER A 48 3.53 5.88 5.61
N LEU A 49 2.21 6.08 5.46
CA LEU A 49 1.49 7.22 5.98
C LEU A 49 1.39 7.11 7.51
N GLU A 50 2.01 8.07 8.20
CA GLU A 50 2.09 8.12 9.67
C GLU A 50 0.95 8.91 10.32
N ASP A 51 -0.05 9.33 9.54
CA ASP A 51 -1.21 10.08 10.02
C ASP A 51 -2.27 9.11 10.58
N ASP A 52 -2.32 8.97 11.89
CA ASP A 52 -3.25 8.06 12.56
C ASP A 52 -4.70 8.56 12.49
N ASP A 53 -4.93 9.86 12.38
CA ASP A 53 -6.27 10.46 12.26
C ASP A 53 -6.89 10.24 10.87
N PHE A 54 -6.06 9.83 9.89
CA PHE A 54 -6.52 9.43 8.56
C PHE A 54 -7.30 8.11 8.59
N TYR A 55 -6.93 7.17 9.47
CA TYR A 55 -7.48 5.82 9.49
C TYR A 55 -8.67 5.70 10.43
N GLN A 56 -9.72 5.03 9.96
CA GLN A 56 -10.78 4.51 10.83
C GLN A 56 -10.33 3.22 11.53
N GLU A 57 -11.16 2.74 12.45
CA GLU A 57 -10.89 1.51 13.19
C GLU A 57 -10.70 0.31 12.24
N GLY A 58 -9.52 -0.30 12.27
CA GLY A 58 -9.16 -1.49 11.48
C GLY A 58 -8.65 -1.21 10.06
N GLU A 59 -8.77 0.01 9.56
CA GLU A 59 -8.34 0.40 8.20
C GLU A 59 -6.80 0.29 8.02
N ARG A 60 -6.04 0.61 9.06
CA ARG A 60 -4.57 0.51 9.04
C ARG A 60 -4.05 -0.93 8.87
N ASP A 61 -4.86 -1.90 9.24
CA ASP A 61 -4.53 -3.33 9.19
C ASP A 61 -4.97 -3.98 7.87
N PHE A 62 -5.65 -3.24 6.97
CA PHE A 62 -6.13 -3.78 5.72
C PHE A 62 -4.98 -4.26 4.81
N ARG A 63 -5.05 -5.53 4.39
CA ARG A 63 -4.14 -6.13 3.43
C ARG A 63 -4.96 -6.92 2.41
N ASN A 64 -4.80 -6.63 1.12
CA ASN A 64 -5.46 -7.38 0.05
C ASN A 64 -4.51 -8.37 -0.61
N PHE A 65 -3.92 -9.23 0.22
CA PHE A 65 -2.98 -10.26 -0.21
C PHE A 65 -3.71 -11.47 -0.78
N TYR A 66 -3.31 -11.89 -1.99
CA TYR A 66 -3.87 -13.09 -2.60
C TYR A 66 -2.98 -14.32 -2.31
N HIS A 67 -1.66 -14.21 -2.50
CA HIS A 67 -0.65 -15.26 -2.24
C HIS A 67 0.73 -14.68 -1.86
N GLU A 68 0.75 -13.41 -1.47
CA GLU A 68 1.96 -12.64 -1.16
C GLU A 68 1.79 -12.03 0.23
N PRO A 69 2.87 -11.55 0.87
CA PRO A 69 4.26 -11.85 0.54
C PRO A 69 4.55 -13.33 0.80
N ASN A 70 5.34 -13.96 -0.07
CA ASN A 70 5.71 -15.37 0.06
C ASN A 70 7.20 -15.60 0.37
N ASN A 71 8.01 -14.55 0.46
CA ASN A 71 9.45 -14.63 0.63
C ASN A 71 10.11 -15.65 -0.31
N TYR A 72 9.71 -15.61 -1.58
CA TYR A 72 10.30 -16.44 -2.62
C TYR A 72 11.80 -16.17 -2.70
N ASP A 73 12.61 -17.22 -2.69
CA ASP A 73 14.08 -17.20 -2.57
C ASP A 73 14.68 -16.76 -1.21
N GLY A 74 13.86 -16.45 -0.20
CA GLY A 74 14.34 -16.22 1.18
C GLY A 74 15.19 -14.95 1.36
N ASN A 75 15.00 -13.94 0.52
CA ASN A 75 15.76 -12.69 0.55
C ASN A 75 14.96 -11.51 1.15
N ASP A 76 13.71 -11.73 1.58
CA ASP A 76 12.99 -10.78 2.41
C ASP A 76 13.65 -10.77 3.80
N LEU A 77 13.86 -9.57 4.34
CA LEU A 77 14.70 -9.30 5.51
C LEU A 77 14.03 -9.64 6.85
#